data_AF-A0A2H0WS86-F1
#
_entry.id   AF-A0A2H0WS86-F1
#
_cell.length_a   1.000
_cell.length_b   1.000
_cell.length_c   1.000
_cell.angle_alpha   90.00
_cell.angle_beta   90.00
_cell.angle_gamma   90.00
#
_symmetry.space_group_name_H-M   'P 1'
#
loop_
_entity.id
_entity.type
_entity.pdbx_description
1 polymer ?
#
loop_
_entity_poly.entity_id
_entity_poly.type
_entity_poly.pdbx_seq_one_letter_code
_entity_poly.pdbx_strand_id
1 'polypeptide(L)' 'MLSLDFIRNNKQKVMDAAKNKNRVIDIEKIISLDDKRRKHISEIQHLREVRNLLSKKNPDESVRAKGKGIKEKLNNL' A
#
# COMPACT_ATOMS: atom_id res chain seq x y z
N MET A 1 -16.54 -1.73 13.22
CA MET A 1 -15.09 -1.73 12.93
C MET A 1 -14.62 -0.28 12.96
N LEU A 2 -13.54 0.05 13.68
CA LEU A 2 -13.05 1.44 13.71
C LEU A 2 -12.42 1.78 12.34
N SER A 3 -12.65 3.00 11.83
CA SER A 3 -11.96 3.45 10.62
C SER A 3 -10.50 3.76 10.93
N LEU A 4 -9.62 3.50 9.96
CA LEU A 4 -8.19 3.76 10.14
C LEU A 4 -7.87 5.26 10.24
N ASP A 5 -8.65 6.09 9.53
CA ASP A 5 -8.52 7.54 9.62
C ASP A 5 -8.90 8.04 11.01
N PHE A 6 -9.90 7.42 11.66
CA PHE A 6 -10.22 7.74 13.05
C PHE A 6 -9.09 7.36 14.00
N ILE A 7 -8.45 6.21 13.80
CA ILE A 7 -7.29 5.78 14.59
C ILE A 7 -6.13 6.76 14.43
N ARG A 8 -5.85 7.23 13.21
CA ARG A 8 -4.82 8.24 12.94
C ARG A 8 -5.13 9.58 13.62
N ASN A 9 -6.36 10.06 13.46
CA ASN A 9 -6.77 11.38 13.96
C ASN A 9 -6.99 11.41 15.48
N ASN A 10 -7.23 10.26 16.12
CA ASN A 10 -7.59 10.17 17.54
C ASN A 10 -6.77 9.11 18.29
N LYS A 11 -5.47 8.99 18.00
CA LYS A 11 -4.55 7.98 18.57
C LYS A 11 -4.71 7.85 20.09
N GLN A 12 -4.67 8.96 20.83
CA GLN A 12 -4.76 8.97 22.29
C GLN A 12 -6.11 8.42 22.78
N LYS A 13 -7.23 8.86 22.20
CA LYS A 13 -8.56 8.39 22.58
C LYS A 13 -8.72 6.88 22.35
N VAL A 14 -8.11 6.35 21.29
CA VAL A 14 -8.15 4.92 20.99
C VAL A 14 -7.28 4.14 21.98
N MET A 15 -6.11 4.66 22.37
CA MET A 15 -5.28 4.05 23.42
C MET A 15 -6.00 4.00 24.76
N ASP A 16 -6.62 5.11 25.18
CA ASP A 16 -7.32 5.21 26.46
C ASP A 16 -8.54 4.28 26.47
N ALA A 17 -9.30 4.22 25.37
CA ALA A 17 -10.41 3.28 25.23
C ALA A 17 -9.98 1.82 25.23
N ALA A 18 -8.81 1.50 24.66
CA ALA A 18 -8.24 0.15 24.70
C ALA A 18 -7.80 -0.22 26.13
N LYS A 19 -7.11 0.69 26.81
CA LYS A 19 -6.68 0.53 28.20
C LYS A 19 -7.86 0.34 29.15
N ASN A 20 -8.90 1.16 29.03
CA ASN A 20 -10.13 1.05 29.82
C ASN A 20 -10.87 -0.28 29.61
N LYS A 21 -10.64 -0.93 28.47
CA LYS A 21 -11.20 -2.25 28.14
C LYS A 21 -10.21 -3.40 28.40
N ASN A 22 -9.10 -3.13 29.10
CA ASN A 22 -8.03 -4.09 29.38
C ASN A 22 -7.48 -4.77 28.10
N ARG A 23 -7.37 -4.02 27.00
CA ARG A 23 -6.81 -4.50 25.74
C ARG A 23 -5.45 -3.87 25.48
N VAL A 24 -4.47 -4.71 25.21
CA VAL A 24 -3.16 -4.29 24.72
C VAL A 24 -3.25 -4.15 23.21
N ILE A 25 -3.09 -2.93 22.70
CA ILE A 25 -3.14 -2.64 21.26
C ILE A 25 -1.93 -1.79 20.90
N ASP A 26 -1.19 -2.25 19.91
CA ASP A 26 -0.06 -1.50 19.33
C ASP A 26 -0.54 -0.65 18.15
N ILE A 27 -0.89 0.61 18.45
CA ILE A 27 -1.39 1.53 17.43
C ILE A 27 -0.29 1.96 16.45
N GLU A 28 0.97 2.02 16.90
CA GLU A 28 2.08 2.41 16.04
C GLU A 28 2.36 1.35 14.98
N LYS A 29 2.30 0.07 15.36
CA LYS A 29 2.37 -1.02 14.42
C LYS A 29 1.21 -0.99 13.42
N ILE A 30 -0.01 -0.70 13.86
CA ILE A 30 -1.17 -0.57 12.95
C ILE A 30 -0.95 0.56 11.93
N ILE A 31 -0.53 1.74 12.40
CA ILE A 31 -0.31 2.89 11.52
C ILE A 31 0.81 2.61 10.51
N SER A 32 1.93 2.03 10.96
CA SER A 32 3.06 1.70 10.09
C SER A 32 2.72 0.64 9.03
N LEU A 33 1.89 -0.34 9.37
CA LEU A 33 1.40 -1.32 8.41
C LEU A 33 0.48 -0.68 7.36
N ASP A 34 -0.37 0.27 7.74
CA ASP A 34 -1.18 0.99 6.76
C ASP A 34 -0.37 1.94 5.90
N ASP A 35 0.66 2.59 6.43
CA ASP A 35 1.58 3.38 5.62
C ASP A 35 2.29 2.52 4.57
N LYS A 36 2.75 1.32 4.94
CA LYS A 36 3.30 0.34 3.98
C LYS A 36 2.28 -0.05 2.93
N ARG A 37 1.04 -0.36 3.36
CA ARG A 37 -0.06 -0.69 2.45
C ARG A 37 -0.33 0.43 1.45
N ARG A 38 -0.42 1.68 1.90
CA ARG A 38 -0.65 2.85 1.03
C ARG A 38 0.50 3.04 0.04
N LYS A 39 1.74 2.83 0.46
CA LYS A 39 2.92 2.86 -0.43
C LYS A 39 2.82 1.80 -1.52
N HIS A 40 2.57 0.54 -1.17
CA HIS A 40 2.44 -0.54 -2.15
C HIS A 40 1.28 -0.30 -3.12
N ILE A 41 0.13 0.20 -2.65
CA ILE A 41 -1.00 0.56 -3.52
C ILE A 41 -0.58 1.60 -4.55
N SER A 42 0.11 2.66 -4.13
CA SER A 42 0.58 3.72 -5.04
C SER A 42 1.60 3.18 -6.05
N GLU A 43 2.54 2.33 -5.60
CA GLU A 43 3.53 1.71 -6.48
C GLU A 43 2.89 0.78 -7.50
N ILE A 44 1.93 -0.06 -7.08
CA ILE A 44 1.16 -0.93 -7.97
C ILE A 44 0.38 -0.12 -9.01
N GLN A 45 -0.26 0.99 -8.61
CA GLN A 45 -0.96 1.87 -9.54
C GLN A 45 0.00 2.44 -10.59
N HIS A 46 1.14 2.98 -10.16
CA HIS A 46 2.16 3.49 -11.06
C HIS A 46 2.67 2.42 -12.04
N LEU A 47 3.00 1.22 -11.54
CA LEU A 47 3.44 0.11 -12.37
C LEU A 47 2.38 -0.33 -13.38
N ARG A 48 1.10 -0.33 -13.00
CA ARG A 48 -0.02 -0.62 -13.92
C ARG A 48 -0.16 0.44 -14.99
N GLU A 49 -0.04 1.73 -14.65
CA GLU A 49 -0.07 2.84 -15.60
C GLU A 49 1.06 2.73 -16.61
N VAL A 50 2.30 2.54 -16.14
CA VAL A 50 3.47 2.36 -17.01
C VAL A 50 3.29 1.16 -17.93
N ARG A 51 2.78 0.03 -17.41
CA ARG A 51 2.50 -1.17 -18.22
C ARG A 51 1.47 -0.88 -19.31
N ASN A 52 0.40 -0.15 -18.98
CA ASN A 52 -0.66 0.20 -19.94
C ASN A 52 -0.18 1.20 -21.01
N LEU A 53 0.74 2.09 -20.66
CA LEU A 53 1.38 2.99 -21.63
C LEU A 53 2.31 2.21 -22.56
N LEU A 54 3.08 1.26 -22.02
CA LEU A 54 3.97 0.39 -22.80
C LEU A 54 3.18 -0.52 -23.74
N SER A 55 2.01 -1.03 -23.34
CA SER A 55 1.19 -1.88 -24.22
C SER A 55 0.60 -1.15 -25.42
N LYS A 56 0.51 0.19 -25.36
CA LYS A 56 0.06 1.03 -26.48
C LYS A 56 1.21 1.44 -27.42
N LYS A 57 2.47 1.19 -27.06
CA LYS A 57 3.64 1.49 -27.90
C LYS A 57 3.94 0.34 -28.86
N ASN A 58 4.60 0.65 -29.97
CA ASN A 58 5.06 -0.37 -30.92
C ASN A 58 5.96 -1.42 -30.24
N PRO A 59 5.87 -2.70 -30.64
CA PRO A 59 6.51 -3.82 -29.95
C PRO A 59 8.02 -3.90 -30.20
N ASP A 60 8.76 -2.95 -29.64
CA ASP A 60 10.21 -2.96 -29.56
C ASP A 60 10.71 -3.97 -28.50
N GLU A 61 11.91 -4.51 -28.70
CA GLU A 61 12.52 -5.50 -27.80
C GLU A 61 12.77 -4.91 -26.40
N SER A 62 13.14 -3.63 -26.35
CA SER A 62 13.27 -2.83 -25.12
C SER A 62 11.94 -2.71 -24.36
N VAL A 63 10.82 -2.56 -25.09
CA VAL A 63 9.47 -2.45 -24.50
C VAL A 63 9.02 -3.79 -23.92
N ARG A 64 9.34 -4.91 -24.58
CA ARG A 64 9.04 -6.26 -24.06
C ARG A 64 9.83 -6.59 -22.79
N ALA A 65 11.11 -6.25 -22.74
CA ALA A 65 11.94 -6.45 -21.54
C ALA A 65 11.40 -5.65 -20.35
N LYS A 66 11.05 -4.38 -20.56
CA LYS A 66 10.44 -3.53 -19.52
C LYS A 66 9.09 -4.07 -19.06
N GLY A 67 8.25 -4.57 -19.98
CA GLY A 67 6.97 -5.18 -19.64
C GLY A 67 7.11 -6.43 -18.75
N LYS A 68 8.09 -7.31 -19.03
CA LYS A 68 8.39 -8.48 -18.19
C LYS A 68 8.86 -8.06 -16.79
N GLY A 69 9.80 -7.12 -16.70
CA GLY A 69 10.29 -6.63 -15.41
C GLY A 69 9.19 -5.98 -14.56
N ILE A 70 8.26 -5.26 -15.16
CA ILE A 70 7.09 -4.70 -14.44
C ILE A 70 6.17 -5.81 -13.94
N LYS A 71 5.96 -6.88 -14.71
CA LYS A 71 5.15 -8.03 -14.27
C LYS A 71 5.77 -8.73 -13.07
N GLU A 72 7.08 -8.94 -13.07
CA GLU A 72 7.80 -9.55 -11.94
C GLU A 72 7.72 -8.67 -10.69
N LYS A 73 7.92 -7.36 -10.83
CA LYS A 73 7.75 -6.41 -9.72
C LYS A 73 6.34 -6.44 -9.14
N LEU A 74 5.32 -6.46 -10.00
CA LEU A 74 3.91 -6.55 -9.56
C LEU A 74 3.58 -7.86 -8.83
N ASN A 75 4.28 -8.95 -9.12
CA ASN A 75 4.06 -10.24 -8.45
C ASN A 75 4.75 -10.32 -7.08
N ASN A 76 5.79 -9.52 -6.85
CA ASN A 76 6.62 -9.54 -5.63
C ASN A 76 6.28 -8.42 -4.63
N LEU A 77 5.27 -7.59 -4.92
CA LEU A 77 4.73 -6.50 -4.10
C LEU A 77 3.43 -6.95 -3.42
#